data_AF-A0A1D3JBV1-F1
#
_entry.id   AF-A0A1D3JBV1-F1
#
_cell.length_a   1.000
_cell.length_b   1.000
_cell.length_c   1.000
_cell.angle_alpha   90.00
_cell.angle_beta   90.00
_cell.angle_gamma   90.00
#
_symmetry.space_group_name_H-M   'P 1'
#
loop_
_entity.id
_entity.type
_entity.pdbx_description
1 polymer ?
#
loop_
_entity_poly.entity_id
_entity_poly.type
_entity_poly.pdbx_seq_one_letter_code
_entity_poly.pdbx_strand_id
1 'polypeptide(L)'
;MAGKARLSAGFKKEDLPSNEYKKKLCENYDIPQLHSKTAYVNTYDDCEEEVKKFYENFITNHGNLETECKQNGPKCCRDVNYYIDLVTEIISASQLEDLEKNKLIKELQKEWEPKLRAKNIYTCERETDLESIHKRRILQHLYDLKEDESNIFSFSEDYKSYLDEKWKKILSYTNENLNKLYIKIENNSMGIIENYGQFLGSSDYICYNNLDKLNEEEITFSRDFDSFINSISLDRISSNDDKHICYNKRYVDMLKYKTLNIQKMNNLLFIGVALLGFSLILIFLYDYSPLGSWFRRCTKKKIEVDENTNEELPELYENSENIGRYITYPSMSH
;
A
#
# COMPACT_ATOMS: atom_id res chain seq x y z
N MET A 1 8.55 56.07 11.88
CA MET A 1 7.71 54.85 11.92
C MET A 1 6.75 54.91 10.75
N ALA A 2 6.78 53.93 9.85
CA ALA A 2 5.78 53.78 8.79
C ALA A 2 5.37 52.31 8.75
N GLY A 3 4.20 52.00 9.34
CA GLY A 3 3.67 50.65 9.34
C GLY A 3 3.22 50.28 7.93
N LYS A 4 3.94 49.39 7.25
CA LYS A 4 3.41 48.71 6.08
C LYS A 4 2.26 47.82 6.55
N ALA A 5 1.03 48.27 6.34
CA ALA A 5 -0.12 47.40 6.39
C ALA A 5 0.07 46.30 5.33
N ARG A 6 0.40 45.08 5.77
CA ARG A 6 0.17 43.89 4.96
C ARG A 6 -1.34 43.76 4.83
N LEU A 7 -1.89 44.25 3.72
CA LEU A 7 -3.16 43.77 3.22
C LEU A 7 -3.01 42.25 3.08
N SER A 8 -3.72 41.49 3.90
CA SER A 8 -3.83 40.04 3.73
C SER A 8 -4.55 39.80 2.42
N ALA A 9 -3.81 39.39 1.39
CA ALA A 9 -4.43 38.75 0.24
C ALA A 9 -5.18 37.53 0.77
N GLY A 10 -6.50 37.49 0.58
CA GLY A 10 -7.31 36.33 0.95
C GLY A 10 -6.95 35.12 0.09
N PHE A 11 -7.27 33.92 0.57
CA PHE A 11 -7.04 32.68 -0.17
C PHE A 11 -7.71 32.73 -1.55
N LYS A 12 -6.96 32.37 -2.59
CA LYS A 12 -7.43 32.24 -3.97
C LYS A 12 -6.80 31.01 -4.59
N LYS A 13 -7.64 30.06 -5.01
CA LYS A 13 -7.17 28.83 -5.67
C LYS A 13 -6.43 29.11 -6.99
N GLU A 14 -6.73 30.22 -7.65
CA GLU A 14 -6.11 30.66 -8.90
C GLU A 14 -4.68 31.18 -8.73
N ASP A 15 -4.28 31.51 -7.50
CA ASP A 15 -2.96 32.03 -7.12
C ASP A 15 -2.07 30.93 -6.50
N LEU A 16 -2.56 29.67 -6.43
CA LEU A 16 -1.80 28.51 -5.98
C LEU A 16 -0.70 28.11 -6.99
N PRO A 17 0.57 27.94 -6.58
CA PRO A 17 1.66 27.49 -7.46
C PRO A 17 1.36 26.18 -8.21
N SER A 18 0.65 25.24 -7.58
CA SER A 18 0.22 23.99 -8.21
C SER A 18 -0.72 24.19 -9.40
N ASN A 19 -1.39 25.34 -9.49
CA ASN A 19 -2.36 25.65 -10.55
C ASN A 19 -1.78 26.51 -11.69
N GLU A 20 -0.50 26.89 -11.66
CA GLU A 20 0.12 27.78 -12.67
C GLU A 20 -0.03 27.26 -14.10
N TYR A 21 0.42 26.03 -14.37
CA TYR A 21 0.33 25.43 -15.71
C TYR A 21 -1.11 25.01 -16.02
N LYS A 22 -1.84 24.51 -15.01
CA LYS A 22 -3.24 24.10 -15.12
C LYS A 22 -4.14 25.24 -15.62
N LYS A 23 -3.91 26.47 -15.13
CA LYS A 23 -4.60 27.69 -15.56
C LYS A 23 -4.31 28.05 -17.02
N LYS A 24 -3.06 27.87 -17.49
CA LYS A 24 -2.67 28.06 -18.90
C LYS A 24 -3.29 26.96 -19.80
N LEU A 25 -3.23 25.69 -19.37
CA LEU A 25 -3.82 24.55 -20.09
C LEU A 25 -5.33 24.70 -20.32
N CYS A 26 -6.06 25.20 -19.31
CA CYS A 26 -7.50 25.48 -19.39
C CYS A 26 -7.82 26.96 -19.67
N GLU A 27 -6.90 27.72 -20.26
CA GLU A 27 -7.20 29.10 -20.64
C GLU A 27 -8.34 29.13 -21.68
N ASN A 28 -9.30 30.05 -21.50
CA ASN A 28 -10.53 30.13 -22.29
C ASN A 28 -11.47 28.90 -22.22
N TYR A 29 -11.32 28.02 -21.21
CA TYR A 29 -12.19 26.87 -21.05
C TYR A 29 -12.42 26.45 -19.58
N ASP A 30 -13.67 26.28 -19.16
CA ASP A 30 -14.02 25.97 -17.76
C ASP A 30 -14.47 24.50 -17.58
N ILE A 31 -13.81 23.76 -16.69
CA ILE A 31 -14.14 22.35 -16.42
C ILE A 31 -15.52 22.15 -15.79
N PRO A 32 -15.95 22.95 -14.78
CA PRO A 32 -17.34 23.03 -14.36
C PRO A 32 -18.35 23.19 -15.51
N GLN A 33 -18.02 23.98 -16.54
CA GLN A 33 -18.87 24.12 -17.73
C GLN A 33 -18.89 22.86 -18.60
N LEU A 34 -17.75 22.18 -18.82
CA LEU A 34 -17.73 20.88 -19.50
C LEU A 34 -18.62 19.88 -18.77
N HIS A 35 -18.41 19.71 -17.46
CA HIS A 35 -19.19 18.79 -16.64
C HIS A 35 -20.69 19.10 -16.74
N SER A 36 -21.10 20.37 -16.62
CA SER A 36 -22.54 20.72 -16.67
C SER A 36 -23.20 20.43 -18.02
N LYS A 37 -22.42 20.39 -19.11
CA LYS A 37 -22.92 20.07 -20.46
C LYS A 37 -22.75 18.63 -20.91
N THR A 38 -21.96 17.82 -20.19
CA THR A 38 -21.67 16.42 -20.56
C THR A 38 -22.24 15.42 -19.56
N ALA A 39 -22.25 15.72 -18.27
CA ALA A 39 -22.74 14.81 -17.24
C ALA A 39 -24.27 14.62 -17.26
N TYR A 40 -25.00 15.60 -17.81
CA TYR A 40 -26.48 15.63 -17.81
C TYR A 40 -27.13 15.47 -19.18
N VAL A 41 -26.34 15.22 -20.24
CA VAL A 41 -26.86 14.93 -21.58
C VAL A 41 -26.97 13.43 -21.83
N ASN A 42 -28.01 13.05 -22.56
CA ASN A 42 -28.30 11.69 -23.02
C ASN A 42 -28.13 11.54 -24.55
N THR A 43 -27.72 12.60 -25.24
CA THR A 43 -27.38 12.57 -26.67
C THR A 43 -25.88 12.45 -26.83
N TYR A 44 -25.41 11.47 -27.59
CA TYR A 44 -23.99 11.29 -27.89
C TYR A 44 -23.35 12.54 -28.51
N ASP A 45 -23.99 13.12 -29.53
CA ASP A 45 -23.46 14.26 -30.30
C ASP A 45 -23.23 15.51 -29.41
N ASP A 46 -24.17 15.83 -28.50
CA ASP A 46 -24.05 16.95 -27.56
C ASP A 46 -22.82 16.79 -26.63
N CYS A 47 -22.54 15.55 -26.21
CA CYS A 47 -21.39 15.24 -25.38
C CYS A 47 -20.09 15.28 -26.19
N GLU A 48 -20.07 14.67 -27.38
CA GLU A 48 -18.92 14.66 -28.29
C GLU A 48 -18.49 16.08 -28.68
N GLU A 49 -19.42 16.98 -29.02
CA GLU A 49 -19.12 18.37 -29.39
C GLU A 49 -18.38 19.11 -28.26
N GLU A 50 -18.87 19.03 -27.01
CA GLU A 50 -18.28 19.76 -25.90
C GLU A 50 -16.94 19.18 -25.42
N VAL A 51 -16.75 17.85 -25.48
CA VAL A 51 -15.44 17.23 -25.21
C VAL A 51 -14.44 17.55 -26.33
N LYS A 52 -14.87 17.52 -27.61
CA LYS A 52 -14.03 17.91 -28.73
C LYS A 52 -13.59 19.37 -28.63
N LYS A 53 -14.49 20.26 -28.27
CA LYS A 53 -14.22 21.69 -28.03
C LYS A 53 -13.28 21.93 -26.86
N PHE A 54 -13.41 21.18 -25.76
CA PHE A 54 -12.39 21.16 -24.70
C PHE A 54 -11.03 20.80 -25.30
N TYR A 55 -10.98 19.69 -26.04
CA TYR A 55 -9.75 19.12 -26.55
C TYR A 55 -9.02 20.05 -27.54
N GLU A 56 -9.74 20.69 -28.47
CA GLU A 56 -9.21 21.64 -29.45
C GLU A 56 -8.57 22.88 -28.78
N ASN A 57 -9.18 23.40 -27.71
CA ASN A 57 -8.57 24.44 -26.89
C ASN A 57 -7.35 23.90 -26.13
N PHE A 58 -7.47 22.71 -25.54
CA PHE A 58 -6.43 22.11 -24.71
C PHE A 58 -5.13 21.81 -25.48
N ILE A 59 -5.19 21.27 -26.72
CA ILE A 59 -4.00 21.07 -27.57
C ILE A 59 -3.35 22.38 -28.01
N THR A 60 -4.14 23.44 -28.16
CA THR A 60 -3.65 24.78 -28.50
C THR A 60 -2.90 25.39 -27.32
N ASN A 61 -3.53 25.38 -26.14
CA ASN A 61 -2.94 25.86 -24.89
C ASN A 61 -1.68 25.08 -24.47
N HIS A 62 -1.70 23.75 -24.64
CA HIS A 62 -0.53 22.89 -24.45
C HIS A 62 0.62 23.23 -25.42
N GLY A 63 0.29 23.64 -26.65
CA GLY A 63 1.27 24.19 -27.60
C GLY A 63 1.89 25.50 -27.13
N ASN A 64 1.10 26.39 -26.54
CA ASN A 64 1.60 27.67 -26.00
C ASN A 64 2.56 27.47 -24.81
N LEU A 65 2.48 26.32 -24.12
CA LEU A 65 3.37 25.91 -23.04
C LEU A 65 4.66 25.21 -23.50
N GLU A 66 4.96 25.14 -24.81
CA GLU A 66 6.07 24.34 -25.36
C GLU A 66 7.43 24.65 -24.69
N THR A 67 7.72 25.91 -24.38
CA THR A 67 9.00 26.30 -23.78
C THR A 67 9.09 25.88 -22.31
N GLU A 68 8.06 26.18 -21.52
CA GLU A 68 7.95 25.76 -20.12
C GLU A 68 7.97 24.23 -19.99
N CYS A 69 7.26 23.51 -20.87
CA CYS A 69 7.21 22.05 -20.85
C CYS A 69 8.50 21.39 -21.35
N LYS A 70 9.29 22.02 -22.21
CA LYS A 70 10.65 21.55 -22.54
C LYS A 70 11.61 21.68 -21.34
N GLN A 71 11.40 22.66 -20.48
CA GLN A 71 12.20 22.86 -19.26
C GLN A 71 11.69 22.02 -18.08
N ASN A 72 10.38 21.80 -17.97
CA ASN A 72 9.72 21.13 -16.86
C ASN A 72 8.75 20.04 -17.35
N GLY A 73 9.25 19.15 -18.19
CA GLY A 73 8.51 18.02 -18.77
C GLY A 73 7.73 17.18 -17.76
N PRO A 74 8.30 16.81 -16.59
CA PRO A 74 7.57 16.07 -15.57
C PRO A 74 6.33 16.78 -15.03
N LYS A 75 6.38 18.11 -14.77
CA LYS A 75 5.20 18.86 -14.32
C LYS A 75 4.13 18.89 -15.42
N CYS A 76 4.51 19.21 -16.66
CA CYS A 76 3.57 19.18 -17.78
C CYS A 76 2.97 17.78 -18.03
N CYS A 77 3.74 16.72 -17.84
CA CYS A 77 3.25 15.34 -17.95
C CYS A 77 2.15 15.05 -16.93
N ARG A 78 2.36 15.38 -15.64
CA ARG A 78 1.35 15.20 -14.59
C ARG A 78 0.10 16.03 -14.87
N ASP A 79 0.26 17.34 -15.09
CA ASP A 79 -0.86 18.27 -15.25
C ASP A 79 -1.70 17.94 -16.50
N VAL A 80 -1.06 17.52 -17.61
CA VAL A 80 -1.77 17.05 -18.81
C VAL A 80 -2.48 15.74 -18.58
N ASN A 81 -1.82 14.75 -17.97
CA ASN A 81 -2.44 13.46 -17.67
C ASN A 81 -3.65 13.62 -16.71
N TYR A 82 -3.54 14.50 -15.71
CA TYR A 82 -4.62 14.85 -14.78
C TYR A 82 -5.89 15.33 -15.51
N TYR A 83 -5.76 16.22 -16.49
CA TYR A 83 -6.92 16.70 -17.25
C TYR A 83 -7.51 15.65 -18.20
N ILE A 84 -6.68 14.82 -18.83
CA ILE A 84 -7.16 13.72 -19.69
C ILE A 84 -7.91 12.68 -18.84
N ASP A 85 -7.39 12.35 -17.65
CA ASP A 85 -8.04 11.46 -16.68
C ASP A 85 -9.38 12.06 -16.22
N LEU A 86 -9.41 13.35 -15.85
CA LEU A 86 -10.62 14.06 -15.42
C LEU A 86 -11.72 14.10 -16.49
N VAL A 87 -11.36 14.32 -17.76
CA VAL A 87 -12.33 14.31 -18.88
C VAL A 87 -12.84 12.90 -19.17
N THR A 88 -11.98 11.88 -19.08
CA THR A 88 -12.38 10.46 -19.18
C THR A 88 -13.46 10.11 -18.15
N GLU A 89 -13.32 10.63 -16.93
CA GLU A 89 -14.29 10.43 -15.84
C GLU A 89 -15.60 11.20 -16.04
N ILE A 90 -15.54 12.44 -16.50
CA ILE A 90 -16.73 13.23 -16.83
C ILE A 90 -17.57 12.51 -17.90
N ILE A 91 -16.94 11.94 -18.93
CA ILE A 91 -17.63 11.10 -19.93
C ILE A 91 -18.23 9.85 -19.26
N SER A 92 -17.47 9.17 -18.39
CA SER A 92 -17.92 7.96 -17.70
C SER A 92 -19.16 8.21 -16.81
N ALA A 93 -19.23 9.39 -16.18
CA ALA A 93 -20.31 9.84 -15.32
C ALA A 93 -21.55 10.39 -16.05
N SER A 94 -21.51 10.52 -17.38
CA SER A 94 -22.64 11.01 -18.19
C SER A 94 -23.87 10.11 -18.18
N GLN A 95 -24.99 10.61 -18.72
CA GLN A 95 -26.24 9.82 -18.89
C GLN A 95 -26.28 9.02 -20.21
N LEU A 96 -25.19 9.02 -20.99
CA LEU A 96 -25.04 8.20 -22.19
C LEU A 96 -25.08 6.70 -21.87
N GLU A 97 -25.39 5.89 -22.88
CA GLU A 97 -25.28 4.43 -22.76
C GLU A 97 -23.81 3.99 -22.62
N ASP A 98 -23.56 2.83 -22.00
CA ASP A 98 -22.18 2.36 -21.78
C ASP A 98 -21.42 2.15 -23.10
N LEU A 99 -22.10 1.78 -24.19
CA LEU A 99 -21.48 1.68 -25.53
C LEU A 99 -21.02 3.05 -26.06
N GLU A 100 -21.81 4.09 -25.82
CA GLU A 100 -21.54 5.48 -26.23
C GLU A 100 -20.40 6.08 -25.41
N LYS A 101 -20.41 5.88 -24.09
CA LYS A 101 -19.31 6.25 -23.18
C LYS A 101 -17.99 5.61 -23.64
N ASN A 102 -18.01 4.31 -23.87
CA ASN A 102 -16.85 3.56 -24.33
C ASN A 102 -16.37 4.01 -25.72
N LYS A 103 -17.28 4.42 -26.63
CA LYS A 103 -16.93 5.01 -27.93
C LYS A 103 -16.17 6.33 -27.74
N LEU A 104 -16.73 7.29 -27.00
CA LEU A 104 -16.14 8.62 -26.83
C LEU A 104 -14.82 8.59 -26.03
N ILE A 105 -14.74 7.75 -24.99
CA ILE A 105 -13.48 7.53 -24.24
C ILE A 105 -12.40 6.93 -25.16
N LYS A 106 -12.77 5.97 -26.02
CA LYS A 106 -11.84 5.36 -26.98
C LYS A 106 -11.35 6.36 -28.03
N GLU A 107 -12.20 7.30 -28.48
CA GLU A 107 -11.79 8.37 -29.39
C GLU A 107 -10.82 9.34 -28.70
N LEU A 108 -11.16 9.81 -27.50
CA LEU A 108 -10.28 10.63 -26.66
C LEU A 108 -8.90 9.96 -26.49
N GLN A 109 -8.86 8.67 -26.19
CA GLN A 109 -7.62 7.93 -25.94
C GLN A 109 -6.82 7.57 -27.20
N LYS A 110 -7.47 7.30 -28.35
CA LYS A 110 -6.80 6.78 -29.56
C LYS A 110 -6.59 7.79 -30.67
N GLU A 111 -7.40 8.84 -30.72
CA GLU A 111 -7.35 9.82 -31.80
C GLU A 111 -6.92 11.20 -31.32
N TRP A 112 -7.31 11.58 -30.11
CA TRP A 112 -7.08 12.93 -29.60
C TRP A 112 -5.81 12.96 -28.72
N GLU A 113 -5.71 12.10 -27.70
CA GLU A 113 -4.54 12.06 -26.81
C GLU A 113 -3.18 11.94 -27.55
N PRO A 114 -3.01 11.08 -28.58
CA PRO A 114 -1.74 10.99 -29.30
C PRO A 114 -1.33 12.27 -30.02
N LYS A 115 -2.29 13.11 -30.44
CA LYS A 115 -2.01 14.41 -31.09
C LYS A 115 -1.43 15.44 -30.10
N LEU A 116 -1.70 15.32 -28.79
CA LEU A 116 -1.02 16.12 -27.75
C LEU A 116 0.46 15.73 -27.66
N ARG A 117 0.75 14.43 -27.72
CA ARG A 117 2.11 13.88 -27.57
C ARG A 117 2.98 14.04 -28.83
N ALA A 118 2.36 14.05 -30.02
CA ALA A 118 3.04 14.13 -31.32
C ALA A 118 4.02 15.30 -31.50
N LYS A 119 3.91 16.36 -30.69
CA LYS A 119 4.83 17.51 -30.70
C LYS A 119 6.21 17.22 -30.07
N ASN A 120 6.41 16.06 -29.43
CA ASN A 120 7.67 15.65 -28.78
C ASN A 120 8.27 16.72 -27.83
N ILE A 121 7.40 17.45 -27.13
CA ILE A 121 7.79 18.55 -26.21
C ILE A 121 8.53 18.00 -24.99
N TYR A 122 8.11 16.82 -24.51
CA TYR A 122 8.69 16.07 -23.41
C TYR A 122 8.26 14.61 -23.50
N THR A 123 9.04 13.69 -22.91
CA THR A 123 8.62 12.29 -22.74
C THR A 123 7.55 12.20 -21.66
N CYS A 124 6.43 11.56 -21.97
CA CYS A 124 5.37 11.30 -21.00
C CYS A 124 4.57 10.08 -21.46
N GLU A 125 4.61 9.03 -20.66
CA GLU A 125 3.80 7.83 -20.84
C GLU A 125 2.51 7.95 -20.02
N ARG A 126 1.48 7.20 -20.42
CA ARG A 126 0.19 7.18 -19.71
C ARG A 126 -0.51 5.85 -19.94
N GLU A 127 -0.47 5.00 -18.92
CA GLU A 127 -1.33 3.82 -18.86
C GLU A 127 -2.78 4.23 -18.56
N THR A 128 -3.74 3.52 -19.14
CA THR A 128 -5.17 3.88 -19.11
C THR A 128 -6.01 3.04 -18.15
N ASP A 129 -5.40 2.08 -17.46
CA ASP A 129 -6.07 1.30 -16.43
C ASP A 129 -6.34 2.12 -15.16
N LEU A 130 -7.23 1.59 -14.32
CA LEU A 130 -7.72 2.29 -13.13
C LEU A 130 -6.65 2.41 -12.03
N GLU A 131 -5.70 1.47 -11.93
CA GLU A 131 -4.67 1.52 -10.91
C GLU A 131 -3.67 2.63 -11.23
N SER A 132 -3.18 2.70 -12.48
CA SER A 132 -2.26 3.76 -12.91
C SER A 132 -2.93 5.15 -12.94
N ILE A 133 -4.25 5.26 -13.17
CA ILE A 133 -5.01 6.50 -12.91
C ILE A 133 -4.94 6.90 -11.43
N HIS A 134 -5.11 5.95 -10.49
CA HIS A 134 -5.02 6.24 -9.06
C HIS A 134 -3.60 6.61 -8.61
N LYS A 135 -2.56 5.97 -9.16
CA LYS A 135 -1.15 6.32 -8.91
C LYS A 135 -0.86 7.75 -9.34
N ARG A 136 -1.24 8.13 -10.57
CA ARG A 136 -1.09 9.52 -11.06
C ARG A 136 -1.80 10.54 -10.20
N ARG A 137 -2.99 10.23 -9.67
CA ARG A 137 -3.69 11.14 -8.74
C ARG A 137 -2.96 11.32 -7.40
N ILE A 138 -2.42 10.24 -6.84
CA ILE A 138 -1.60 10.30 -5.63
C ILE A 138 -0.35 11.14 -5.86
N LEU A 139 0.33 10.94 -7.00
CA LEU A 139 1.48 11.76 -7.39
C LEU A 139 1.08 13.23 -7.56
N GLN A 140 0.04 13.54 -8.34
CA GLN A 140 -0.45 14.92 -8.51
C GLN A 140 -0.78 15.57 -7.16
N HIS A 141 -1.43 14.84 -6.25
CA HIS A 141 -1.74 15.35 -4.91
C HIS A 141 -0.46 15.70 -4.12
N LEU A 142 0.50 14.78 -4.04
CA LEU A 142 1.78 15.02 -3.34
C LEU A 142 2.57 16.20 -3.92
N TYR A 143 2.60 16.34 -5.25
CA TYR A 143 3.23 17.47 -5.90
C TYR A 143 2.47 18.78 -5.64
N ASP A 144 1.14 18.78 -5.73
CA ASP A 144 0.32 19.96 -5.43
C ASP A 144 0.53 20.41 -3.97
N LEU A 145 0.56 19.48 -3.00
CA LEU A 145 0.85 19.78 -1.59
C LEU A 145 2.25 20.39 -1.39
N LYS A 146 3.27 19.90 -2.11
CA LYS A 146 4.64 20.41 -2.02
C LYS A 146 4.79 21.78 -2.67
N GLU A 147 4.11 22.02 -3.79
CA GLU A 147 4.12 23.31 -4.50
C GLU A 147 3.31 24.38 -3.75
N ASP A 148 2.22 23.98 -3.06
CA ASP A 148 1.33 24.89 -2.33
C ASP A 148 1.65 25.06 -0.83
N GLU A 149 2.72 24.43 -0.32
CA GLU A 149 3.10 24.38 1.11
C GLU A 149 2.91 25.72 1.85
N SER A 150 3.43 26.81 1.30
CA SER A 150 3.34 28.14 1.91
C SER A 150 1.90 28.67 2.04
N ASN A 151 1.01 28.29 1.12
CA ASN A 151 -0.42 28.60 1.18
C ASN A 151 -1.13 27.68 2.19
N ILE A 152 -0.76 26.40 2.29
CA ILE A 152 -1.30 25.47 3.28
C ILE A 152 -1.05 25.97 4.70
N PHE A 153 0.17 26.45 4.99
CA PHE A 153 0.49 27.05 6.29
C PHE A 153 -0.24 28.37 6.55
N SER A 154 -0.54 29.15 5.51
CA SER A 154 -1.17 30.47 5.64
C SER A 154 -2.71 30.41 5.69
N PHE A 155 -3.31 29.39 5.08
CA PHE A 155 -4.75 29.28 4.80
C PHE A 155 -5.26 27.85 4.97
N SER A 156 -4.85 27.16 6.05
CA SER A 156 -5.11 25.72 6.27
C SER A 156 -6.58 25.30 6.10
N GLU A 157 -7.54 26.07 6.65
CA GLU A 157 -8.97 25.77 6.55
C GLU A 157 -9.53 25.99 5.13
N ASP A 158 -9.12 27.08 4.46
CA ASP A 158 -9.53 27.37 3.07
C ASP A 158 -8.92 26.35 2.09
N TYR A 159 -7.65 25.98 2.29
CA TYR A 159 -6.96 24.98 1.48
C TYR A 159 -7.58 23.60 1.64
N LYS A 160 -7.93 23.21 2.87
CA LYS A 160 -8.67 21.96 3.11
C LYS A 160 -10.01 21.98 2.38
N SER A 161 -10.75 23.09 2.45
CA SER A 161 -12.02 23.25 1.73
C SER A 161 -11.83 23.15 0.21
N TYR A 162 -10.73 23.69 -0.33
CA TYR A 162 -10.34 23.52 -1.74
C TYR A 162 -10.00 22.07 -2.11
N LEU A 163 -9.27 21.32 -1.27
CA LEU A 163 -9.01 19.89 -1.48
C LEU A 163 -10.31 19.08 -1.47
N ASP A 164 -11.17 19.32 -0.49
CA ASP A 164 -12.48 18.68 -0.38
C ASP A 164 -13.31 18.95 -1.64
N GLU A 165 -13.40 20.19 -2.13
CA GLU A 165 -14.10 20.50 -3.39
C GLU A 165 -13.50 19.82 -4.63
N LYS A 166 -12.17 19.85 -4.77
CA LYS A 166 -11.42 19.30 -5.89
C LYS A 166 -11.62 17.79 -5.99
N TRP A 167 -11.30 17.09 -4.91
CA TRP A 167 -11.30 15.63 -4.91
C TRP A 167 -12.71 15.05 -4.78
N LYS A 168 -13.65 15.68 -4.07
CA LYS A 168 -15.05 15.22 -4.03
C LYS A 168 -15.69 15.13 -5.42
N LYS A 169 -15.41 16.08 -6.32
CA LYS A 169 -15.90 16.04 -7.70
C LYS A 169 -15.31 14.86 -8.47
N ILE A 170 -13.98 14.75 -8.47
CA ILE A 170 -13.23 13.64 -9.11
C ILE A 170 -13.73 12.28 -8.61
N LEU A 171 -13.78 12.10 -7.30
CA LEU A 171 -14.21 10.86 -6.66
C LEU A 171 -15.71 10.57 -6.85
N SER A 172 -16.55 11.58 -7.11
CA SER A 172 -17.97 11.36 -7.42
C SER A 172 -18.22 10.76 -8.81
N TYR A 173 -17.24 10.82 -9.72
CA TYR A 173 -17.33 10.19 -11.04
C TYR A 173 -16.89 8.72 -11.04
N THR A 174 -16.24 8.25 -9.98
CA THR A 174 -15.83 6.84 -9.85
C THR A 174 -16.93 6.00 -9.18
N ASN A 175 -17.35 4.91 -9.83
CA ASN A 175 -18.28 3.91 -9.26
C ASN A 175 -17.61 3.01 -8.18
N GLU A 176 -16.54 3.47 -7.53
CA GLU A 176 -15.77 2.70 -6.57
C GLU A 176 -16.27 2.86 -5.13
N ASN A 177 -16.18 1.79 -4.34
CA ASN A 177 -16.33 1.88 -2.89
C ASN A 177 -15.00 2.37 -2.26
N LEU A 178 -14.70 3.65 -2.46
CA LEU A 178 -13.47 4.32 -2.04
C LEU A 178 -13.21 4.22 -0.53
N ASN A 179 -14.27 4.09 0.28
CA ASN A 179 -14.18 3.86 1.73
C ASN A 179 -13.47 2.55 2.10
N LYS A 180 -13.34 1.62 1.16
CA LYS A 180 -12.60 0.35 1.32
C LYS A 180 -11.27 0.32 0.58
N LEU A 181 -10.95 1.33 -0.23
CA LEU A 181 -9.67 1.38 -0.93
C LEU A 181 -8.62 2.04 -0.03
N TYR A 182 -7.56 1.30 0.30
CA TYR A 182 -6.41 1.80 1.04
C TYR A 182 -5.19 1.87 0.14
N ILE A 183 -4.31 2.83 0.43
CA ILE A 183 -3.02 2.99 -0.21
C ILE A 183 -1.90 2.67 0.77
N LYS A 184 -0.78 2.17 0.24
CA LYS A 184 0.53 2.19 0.88
C LYS A 184 1.52 2.82 -0.10
N ILE A 185 2.16 3.90 0.33
CA ILE A 185 3.32 4.52 -0.34
C ILE A 185 4.54 4.22 0.51
N GLU A 186 5.53 3.51 -0.03
CA GLU A 186 6.64 2.98 0.77
C GLU A 186 7.98 2.98 0.02
N ASN A 187 8.89 3.86 0.44
CA ASN A 187 10.28 3.90 -0.02
C ASN A 187 11.24 4.30 1.11
N ASN A 188 12.51 4.54 0.76
CA ASN A 188 13.58 4.81 1.73
C ASN A 188 13.37 6.08 2.58
N SER A 189 12.42 6.94 2.23
CA SER A 189 12.15 8.19 2.94
C SER A 189 10.67 8.47 3.18
N MET A 190 9.75 7.74 2.53
CA MET A 190 8.30 7.91 2.66
C MET A 190 7.63 6.61 3.09
N GLY A 191 6.65 6.72 3.99
CA GLY A 191 5.91 5.59 4.56
C GLY A 191 4.53 6.06 4.98
N ILE A 192 3.57 5.92 4.06
CA ILE A 192 2.20 6.39 4.25
C ILE A 192 1.28 5.20 4.02
N ILE A 193 0.42 4.92 5.01
CA ILE A 193 -0.71 4.01 4.82
C ILE A 193 -1.97 4.78 5.19
N GLU A 194 -2.94 4.86 4.28
CA GLU A 194 -4.18 5.61 4.50
C GLU A 194 -5.34 5.07 3.64
N ASN A 195 -6.58 5.43 3.97
CA ASN A 195 -7.69 5.31 3.03
C ASN A 195 -7.50 6.29 1.86
N TYR A 196 -7.72 5.84 0.62
CA TYR A 196 -7.46 6.63 -0.59
C TYR A 196 -8.24 7.97 -0.62
N GLY A 197 -9.52 7.96 -0.23
CA GLY A 197 -10.32 9.19 -0.16
C GLY A 197 -9.85 10.15 0.94
N GLN A 198 -9.51 9.62 2.12
CA GLN A 198 -8.97 10.41 3.24
C GLN A 198 -7.59 11.00 2.92
N PHE A 199 -6.75 10.29 2.15
CA PHE A 199 -5.46 10.77 1.70
C PHE A 199 -5.60 12.00 0.77
N LEU A 200 -6.45 11.90 -0.25
CA LEU A 200 -6.68 12.99 -1.20
C LEU A 200 -7.32 14.22 -0.53
N GLY A 201 -8.26 14.02 0.40
CA GLY A 201 -8.90 15.10 1.16
C GLY A 201 -8.04 15.79 2.23
N SER A 202 -6.76 15.41 2.40
CA SER A 202 -5.90 15.94 3.46
C SER A 202 -4.61 16.56 2.93
N SER A 203 -4.19 17.64 3.57
CA SER A 203 -2.92 18.35 3.38
C SER A 203 -1.80 17.87 4.32
N ASP A 204 -2.06 16.86 5.17
CA ASP A 204 -1.12 16.42 6.22
C ASP A 204 0.10 15.66 5.67
N TYR A 205 0.12 15.36 4.37
CA TYR A 205 1.13 14.55 3.69
C TYR A 205 2.23 15.38 2.97
N ILE A 206 2.42 16.65 3.38
CA ILE A 206 3.57 17.44 2.90
C ILE A 206 4.86 16.73 3.29
N CYS A 207 5.70 16.48 2.28
CA CYS A 207 6.90 15.66 2.41
C CYS A 207 8.10 16.39 1.83
N TYR A 208 9.09 16.68 2.68
CA TYR A 208 10.33 17.38 2.29
C TYR A 208 11.30 16.54 1.45
N ASN A 209 10.98 15.27 1.20
CA ASN A 209 11.82 14.40 0.39
C ASN A 209 11.78 14.73 -1.10
N ASN A 210 12.67 14.04 -1.80
CA ASN A 210 12.77 14.02 -3.26
C ASN A 210 11.55 13.28 -3.86
N LEU A 211 10.41 13.97 -4.01
CA LEU A 211 9.23 13.45 -4.74
C LEU A 211 9.56 13.09 -6.21
N ASP A 212 10.63 13.65 -6.75
CA ASP A 212 11.26 13.31 -8.04
C ASP A 212 11.79 11.88 -8.10
N LYS A 213 11.96 11.20 -6.95
CA LYS A 213 12.41 9.81 -6.85
C LYS A 213 11.29 8.82 -6.51
N LEU A 214 10.07 9.30 -6.27
CA LEU A 214 8.93 8.43 -5.97
C LEU A 214 8.47 7.74 -7.27
N ASN A 215 8.63 6.42 -7.34
CA ASN A 215 8.15 5.63 -8.47
C ASN A 215 6.69 5.21 -8.27
N GLU A 216 5.93 5.06 -9.36
CA GLU A 216 4.57 4.52 -9.36
C GLU A 216 4.50 3.09 -8.79
N GLU A 217 5.58 2.30 -8.91
CA GLU A 217 5.74 0.99 -8.27
C GLU A 217 5.80 1.03 -6.74
N GLU A 218 6.16 2.17 -6.14
CA GLU A 218 6.23 2.34 -4.68
C GLU A 218 4.84 2.67 -4.08
N ILE A 219 3.84 2.88 -4.93
CA ILE A 219 2.44 3.10 -4.59
C ILE A 219 1.67 1.79 -4.83
N THR A 220 1.10 1.24 -3.77
CA THR A 220 0.34 -0.01 -3.80
C THR A 220 -1.03 0.16 -3.19
N PHE A 221 -2.00 -0.61 -3.68
CA PHE A 221 -3.40 -0.54 -3.25
C PHE A 221 -3.84 -1.85 -2.59
N SER A 222 -4.79 -1.75 -1.66
CA SER A 222 -5.47 -2.92 -1.12
C SER A 222 -6.90 -2.57 -0.71
N ARG A 223 -7.81 -3.55 -0.84
CA ARG A 223 -9.15 -3.51 -0.23
C ARG A 223 -9.23 -4.19 1.14
N ASP A 224 -8.17 -4.92 1.50
CA ASP A 224 -7.92 -5.48 2.82
C ASP A 224 -6.81 -4.68 3.50
N PHE A 225 -7.12 -4.02 4.62
CA PHE A 225 -6.15 -3.21 5.35
C PHE A 225 -5.00 -4.06 5.93
N ASP A 226 -5.30 -5.28 6.38
CA ASP A 226 -4.34 -6.13 7.09
C ASP A 226 -3.33 -6.77 6.13
N SER A 227 -3.60 -6.82 4.82
CA SER A 227 -2.66 -7.31 3.81
C SER A 227 -1.35 -6.50 3.78
N PHE A 228 -1.41 -5.20 4.11
CA PHE A 228 -0.23 -4.34 4.18
C PHE A 228 0.72 -4.71 5.32
N ILE A 229 0.23 -5.36 6.39
CA ILE A 229 1.08 -5.90 7.48
C ILE A 229 2.13 -6.85 6.92
N ASN A 230 1.77 -7.64 5.91
CA ASN A 230 2.67 -8.60 5.29
C ASN A 230 3.63 -7.93 4.29
N SER A 231 3.17 -6.93 3.54
CA SER A 231 3.97 -6.29 2.48
C SER A 231 4.83 -5.10 2.92
N ILE A 232 4.61 -4.52 4.10
CA ILE A 232 5.43 -3.43 4.66
C ILE A 232 6.86 -3.94 4.97
N SER A 233 7.90 -3.20 4.59
CA SER A 233 9.30 -3.59 4.72
C SER A 233 9.91 -3.06 6.01
N LEU A 234 10.58 -3.94 6.75
CA LEU A 234 11.40 -3.53 7.91
C LEU A 234 12.78 -3.02 7.47
N ASP A 235 13.27 -3.48 6.31
CA ASP A 235 14.62 -3.18 5.80
C ASP A 235 14.68 -1.82 5.07
N ARG A 236 13.54 -1.27 4.64
CA ARG A 236 13.43 0.08 4.04
C ARG A 236 13.44 1.22 5.06
N ILE A 237 13.47 0.92 6.36
CA ILE A 237 13.65 1.93 7.40
C ILE A 237 15.11 2.38 7.35
N SER A 238 15.36 3.52 6.72
CA SER A 238 16.69 4.13 6.66
C SER A 238 17.26 4.31 8.06
N SER A 239 18.48 3.82 8.27
CA SER A 239 19.25 4.01 9.51
C SER A 239 19.87 5.42 9.62
N ASN A 240 19.66 6.29 8.64
CA ASN A 240 20.37 7.57 8.53
C ASN A 240 19.68 8.70 9.29
N ASP A 241 20.50 9.65 9.77
CA ASP A 241 20.11 10.95 10.35
C ASP A 241 19.42 11.93 9.36
N ASP A 242 18.80 11.42 8.29
CA ASP A 242 18.12 12.23 7.28
C ASP A 242 16.85 12.86 7.85
N LYS A 243 16.90 14.17 8.11
CA LYS A 243 15.85 14.95 8.78
C LYS A 243 14.53 15.10 8.01
N HIS A 244 14.37 14.39 6.89
CA HIS A 244 13.28 14.59 5.94
C HIS A 244 12.33 13.40 5.81
N ILE A 245 12.57 12.29 6.54
CA ILE A 245 11.70 11.10 6.55
C ILE A 245 10.23 11.50 6.85
N CYS A 246 9.30 11.03 6.00
CA CYS A 246 7.87 11.32 6.09
C CYS A 246 7.10 10.01 6.33
N TYR A 247 6.87 9.71 7.61
CA TYR A 247 6.08 8.55 8.03
C TYR A 247 4.78 9.00 8.72
N ASN A 248 3.62 8.57 8.21
CA ASN A 248 2.35 8.84 8.88
C ASN A 248 2.18 7.91 10.10
N LYS A 249 1.39 8.33 11.08
CA LYS A 249 1.19 7.57 12.33
C LYS A 249 0.77 6.12 12.07
N ARG A 250 -0.12 5.90 11.10
CA ARG A 250 -0.67 4.57 10.77
C ARG A 250 0.39 3.62 10.21
N TYR A 251 1.29 4.10 9.34
CA TYR A 251 2.46 3.33 8.88
C TYR A 251 3.39 2.98 10.04
N VAL A 252 3.71 3.94 10.92
CA VAL A 252 4.57 3.71 12.10
C VAL A 252 3.96 2.69 13.07
N ASP A 253 2.65 2.77 13.33
CA ASP A 253 1.96 1.82 14.22
C ASP A 253 1.85 0.43 13.57
N MET A 254 1.71 0.35 12.24
CA MET A 254 1.79 -0.91 11.49
C MET A 254 3.18 -1.56 11.56
N LEU A 255 4.26 -0.79 11.40
CA LEU A 255 5.63 -1.26 11.59
C LEU A 255 5.84 -1.84 13.00
N LYS A 256 5.43 -1.10 14.05
CA LYS A 256 5.52 -1.57 15.44
C LYS A 256 4.79 -2.89 15.64
N TYR A 257 3.58 -3.02 15.10
CA TYR A 257 2.80 -4.25 15.20
C TYR A 257 3.50 -5.45 14.52
N LYS A 258 4.03 -5.26 13.31
CA LYS A 258 4.81 -6.30 12.61
C LYS A 258 6.04 -6.74 13.42
N THR A 259 6.83 -5.78 13.89
CA THR A 259 8.03 -6.03 14.69
C THR A 259 7.70 -6.76 16.00
N LEU A 260 6.65 -6.36 16.71
CA LEU A 260 6.19 -7.03 17.93
C LEU A 260 5.74 -8.47 17.68
N ASN A 261 5.08 -8.74 16.54
CA ASN A 261 4.65 -10.09 16.19
C ASN A 261 5.85 -10.99 15.82
N ILE A 262 6.83 -10.49 15.07
CA ILE A 262 8.07 -11.20 14.79
C ILE A 262 8.84 -11.49 16.09
N GLN A 263 8.94 -10.51 17.00
CA GLN A 263 9.59 -10.70 18.30
C GLN A 263 8.87 -11.78 19.14
N LYS A 264 7.53 -11.78 19.18
CA LYS A 264 6.75 -12.82 19.86
C LYS A 264 6.99 -14.20 19.26
N MET A 265 6.99 -14.33 17.93
CA MET A 265 7.25 -15.60 17.24
C MET A 265 8.68 -16.11 17.53
N ASN A 266 9.68 -15.23 17.47
CA ASN A 266 11.07 -15.59 17.78
C ASN A 266 11.23 -16.03 19.25
N ASN A 267 10.57 -15.35 20.19
CA ASN A 267 10.57 -15.74 21.59
C ASN A 267 9.91 -17.12 21.82
N LEU A 268 8.76 -17.38 21.17
CA LEU A 268 8.09 -18.68 21.23
C LEU A 268 8.95 -19.80 20.63
N LEU A 269 9.61 -19.54 19.50
CA LEU A 269 10.54 -20.48 18.86
C LEU A 269 11.74 -20.77 19.78
N PHE A 270 12.33 -19.74 20.39
CA PHE A 270 13.44 -19.90 21.34
C PHE A 270 13.03 -20.74 22.56
N ILE A 271 11.85 -20.50 23.14
CA ILE A 271 11.29 -21.31 24.22
C ILE A 271 11.10 -22.77 23.78
N GLY A 272 10.55 -23.00 22.59
CA GLY A 272 10.39 -24.34 22.03
C GLY A 272 11.72 -25.09 21.85
N VAL A 273 12.73 -24.42 21.28
CA VAL A 273 14.08 -24.98 21.11
C VAL A 273 14.73 -25.27 22.46
N ALA A 274 14.60 -24.38 23.44
CA ALA A 274 15.13 -24.58 24.79
C ALA A 274 14.47 -25.78 25.50
N LEU A 275 13.15 -25.91 25.40
CA LEU A 275 12.41 -27.04 25.98
C LEU A 275 12.78 -28.37 25.31
N LEU A 276 12.91 -28.40 23.98
CA LEU A 276 13.35 -29.59 23.23
C LEU A 276 14.79 -29.99 23.60
N GLY A 277 15.71 -29.02 23.64
CA GLY A 277 17.10 -29.25 24.06
C GLY A 277 17.20 -29.78 25.49
N PHE A 278 16.46 -29.18 26.43
CA PHE A 278 16.39 -29.65 27.81
C PHE A 278 15.81 -31.07 27.92
N SER A 279 14.75 -31.36 27.16
CA SER A 279 14.11 -32.69 27.13
C SER A 279 15.06 -33.76 26.58
N LEU A 280 15.84 -33.45 25.54
CA LEU A 280 16.87 -34.34 25.01
C LEU A 280 17.98 -34.59 26.04
N ILE A 281 18.44 -33.57 26.77
CA ILE A 281 19.41 -33.74 27.86
C ILE A 281 18.86 -34.69 28.94
N LEU A 282 17.58 -34.57 29.31
CA LEU A 282 16.94 -35.48 30.27
C LEU A 282 16.88 -36.93 29.75
N ILE A 283 16.58 -37.14 28.46
CA ILE A 283 16.59 -38.47 27.84
C ILE A 283 18.00 -39.07 27.85
N PHE A 284 19.02 -38.31 27.43
CA PHE A 284 20.41 -38.79 27.49
C PHE A 284 20.87 -39.11 28.92
N LEU A 285 20.46 -38.33 29.92
CA LEU A 285 20.72 -38.62 31.33
C LEU A 285 19.94 -39.85 31.83
N TYR A 286 18.74 -40.12 31.34
CA TYR A 286 17.99 -41.32 31.71
C TYR A 286 18.57 -42.59 31.07
N ASP A 287 18.95 -42.57 29.79
CA ASP A 287 19.40 -43.77 29.10
C ASP A 287 20.91 -44.08 29.29
N TYR A 288 21.76 -43.06 29.48
CA TYR A 288 23.22 -43.22 29.48
C TYR A 288 23.94 -42.79 30.79
N SER A 289 23.22 -42.27 31.79
CA SER A 289 23.79 -41.93 33.10
C SER A 289 23.38 -42.95 34.18
N PRO A 290 24.19 -43.20 35.24
CA PRO A 290 23.80 -44.06 36.36
C PRO A 290 22.45 -43.68 37.03
N LEU A 291 21.98 -42.43 36.86
CA LEU A 291 20.66 -41.96 37.30
C LEU A 291 19.49 -42.80 36.77
N GLY A 292 19.52 -43.24 35.51
CA GLY A 292 18.46 -44.10 34.96
C GLY A 292 18.39 -45.47 35.63
N SER A 293 19.57 -46.07 35.90
CA SER A 293 19.64 -47.34 36.63
C SER A 293 19.16 -47.19 38.07
N TRP A 294 19.43 -46.04 38.70
CA TRP A 294 18.95 -45.70 40.04
C TRP A 294 17.43 -45.54 40.08
N PHE A 295 16.82 -44.81 39.14
CA PHE A 295 15.36 -44.68 39.03
C PHE A 295 14.67 -46.03 38.84
N ARG A 296 15.16 -46.88 37.92
CA ARG A 296 14.64 -48.26 37.74
C ARG A 296 14.78 -49.12 38.99
N ARG A 297 15.84 -48.92 39.79
CA ARG A 297 16.07 -49.64 41.05
C ARG A 297 15.16 -49.15 42.17
N CYS A 298 14.84 -47.86 42.22
CA CYS A 298 13.89 -47.27 43.17
C CYS A 298 12.44 -47.67 42.88
N THR A 299 12.02 -47.76 41.61
CA THR A 299 10.68 -48.27 41.27
C THR A 299 10.54 -49.77 41.52
N LYS A 300 11.55 -50.59 41.22
CA LYS A 300 11.56 -52.02 41.57
C LYS A 300 11.35 -52.23 43.08
N LYS A 301 12.05 -51.46 43.91
CA LYS A 301 11.96 -51.52 45.38
C LYS A 301 10.59 -51.14 45.97
N LYS A 302 9.68 -50.59 45.17
CA LYS A 302 8.30 -50.29 45.59
C LYS A 302 7.33 -51.44 45.30
N ILE A 303 7.59 -52.20 44.23
CA ILE A 303 6.79 -53.39 43.86
C ILE A 303 7.09 -54.54 44.84
N GLU A 304 8.38 -54.71 45.19
CA GLU A 304 8.88 -55.72 46.14
C GLU A 304 8.39 -55.56 47.60
N VAL A 305 7.65 -54.48 47.90
CA VAL A 305 7.12 -54.19 49.25
C VAL A 305 5.62 -54.49 49.39
N ASP A 306 4.84 -54.45 48.29
CA ASP A 306 3.42 -54.84 48.30
C ASP A 306 3.21 -56.35 48.11
N GLU A 307 4.24 -57.10 47.69
CA GLU A 307 4.16 -58.54 47.42
C GLU A 307 4.51 -59.43 48.64
N ASN A 308 4.72 -58.81 49.82
CA ASN A 308 5.34 -59.48 50.98
C ASN A 308 4.43 -59.54 52.22
N THR A 309 3.16 -59.93 52.02
CA THR A 309 2.26 -60.36 53.11
C THR A 309 1.58 -61.68 52.75
N ASN A 310 1.88 -62.71 53.55
CA ASN A 310 1.40 -64.10 53.48
C ASN A 310 2.05 -64.89 52.30
N GLU A 311 2.55 -66.12 52.45
CA GLU A 311 2.19 -67.18 53.40
C GLU A 311 3.40 -68.13 53.71
N GLU A 312 3.32 -68.94 54.77
CA GLU A 312 4.41 -69.78 55.27
C GLU A 312 4.50 -71.20 54.64
N LEU A 313 5.71 -71.58 54.16
CA LEU A 313 6.39 -72.92 54.28
C LEU A 313 5.69 -74.22 53.76
N PRO A 314 6.41 -75.36 53.56
CA PRO A 314 7.80 -75.57 53.10
C PRO A 314 8.00 -76.68 52.01
N GLU A 315 9.22 -76.73 51.47
CA GLU A 315 10.01 -77.89 50.96
C GLU A 315 9.34 -79.19 50.46
N LEU A 316 9.65 -79.60 49.20
CA LEU A 316 10.56 -80.73 48.87
C LEU A 316 10.63 -81.04 47.35
N TYR A 317 11.75 -81.63 46.92
CA TYR A 317 11.99 -82.37 45.64
C TYR A 317 11.94 -81.58 44.30
N GLU A 318 12.82 -81.78 43.30
CA GLU A 318 14.21 -82.28 43.22
C GLU A 318 14.81 -81.86 41.84
N ASN A 319 16.13 -82.06 41.67
CA ASN A 319 16.95 -82.22 40.45
C ASN A 319 16.21 -82.48 39.10
N SER A 320 16.67 -82.09 37.89
CA SER A 320 17.90 -81.46 37.37
C SER A 320 17.55 -80.67 36.06
N GLU A 321 18.40 -80.16 35.16
CA GLU A 321 19.87 -80.25 34.93
C GLU A 321 20.40 -79.05 34.09
N ASN A 322 21.67 -79.09 33.69
CA ASN A 322 22.23 -78.30 32.59
C ASN A 322 21.98 -78.97 31.23
N ILE A 323 21.88 -78.17 30.14
CA ILE A 323 22.68 -78.33 28.90
C ILE A 323 22.40 -77.13 27.98
N GLY A 324 23.45 -76.64 27.31
CA GLY A 324 23.40 -75.37 26.58
C GLY A 324 23.08 -75.46 25.08
N ARG A 325 22.69 -74.29 24.53
CA ARG A 325 22.81 -73.82 23.13
C ARG A 325 22.60 -74.83 22.00
N TYR A 326 21.58 -74.62 21.16
CA TYR A 326 21.76 -74.55 19.69
C TYR A 326 20.77 -73.55 19.05
N ILE A 327 21.13 -73.06 17.86
CA ILE A 327 20.41 -72.05 17.06
C ILE A 327 19.59 -72.77 15.97
N THR A 328 18.41 -72.26 15.62
CA THR A 328 17.73 -72.63 14.36
C THR A 328 16.91 -71.48 13.78
N TYR A 329 16.94 -71.35 12.45
CA TYR A 329 16.17 -70.37 11.66
C TYR A 329 14.83 -70.97 11.20
N PRO A 330 13.80 -70.14 10.91
CA PRO A 330 12.53 -70.62 10.35
C PRO A 330 12.58 -70.77 8.82
N SER A 331 11.95 -71.83 8.30
CA SER A 331 11.60 -71.98 6.89
C SER A 331 10.12 -72.35 6.74
N MET A 332 9.53 -71.93 5.62
CA MET A 332 8.07 -71.92 5.35
C MET A 332 7.45 -73.32 5.15
N SER A 333 6.13 -73.40 5.28
CA SER A 333 5.31 -74.46 4.70
C SER A 333 4.85 -74.12 3.27
N HIS A 334 4.53 -75.17 2.50
CA HIS A 334 4.09 -75.17 1.10
C HIS A 334 2.83 -74.35 0.80
#